data_AF-A0A538GE07-F1
#
_entry.id   AF-A0A538GE07-F1
#
_cell.length_a   1.000
_cell.length_b   1.000
_cell.length_c   1.000
_cell.angle_alpha   90.00
_cell.angle_beta   90.00
_cell.angle_gamma   90.00
#
_symmetry.space_group_name_H-M   'P 1'
#
loop_
_entity.id
_entity.type
_entity.pdbx_description
1 polymer ?
#
loop_
_entity_poly.entity_id
_entity_poly.type
_entity_poly.pdbx_seq_one_letter_code
_entity_poly.pdbx_strand_id
1 'polypeptide(L)' 'MLRTRRRMDGMNAINHRTRELAIRESDGLNVVLLWRPGEDAVTVTVTDERTGEHFRLSVEGDRALDAFYHPFAYAA' A
#
# COMPACT_ATOMS: atom_id res chain seq x y z
N MET A 1 -34.03 16.74 -12.52
CA MET A 1 -33.26 15.64 -11.91
C MET A 1 -31.78 15.87 -12.23
N LEU A 2 -31.06 16.63 -11.41
CA LEU A 2 -29.60 16.81 -11.56
C LEU A 2 -28.93 16.34 -10.27
N ARG A 3 -28.16 15.26 -10.37
CA ARG A 3 -27.19 14.85 -9.35
C ARG A 3 -25.97 15.75 -9.48
N THR A 4 -25.87 16.79 -8.67
CA THR A 4 -24.59 17.50 -8.52
C THR A 4 -23.95 17.05 -7.22
N ARG A 5 -23.07 16.05 -7.36
CA ARG A 5 -22.23 15.55 -6.28
C ARG A 5 -21.35 16.70 -5.77
N ARG A 6 -21.60 17.09 -4.52
CA ARG A 6 -20.62 17.27 -3.44
C ARG A 6 -19.35 18.05 -3.82
N ARG A 7 -19.32 19.34 -3.46
CA ARG A 7 -18.07 20.07 -3.17
C ARG A 7 -17.37 19.40 -1.98
N MET A 8 -16.44 18.48 -2.24
CA MET A 8 -15.49 17.93 -1.26
C MET A 8 -14.07 17.81 -1.86
N ASP A 9 -13.70 18.65 -2.82
CA ASP A 9 -12.35 18.60 -3.43
C ASP A 9 -11.26 19.19 -2.53
N GLY A 10 -11.58 20.18 -1.69
CA GLY A 10 -10.56 20.95 -0.94
C GLY A 10 -10.12 20.36 0.40
N MET A 11 -11.00 19.66 1.12
CA MET A 11 -10.70 19.09 2.45
C MET A 11 -10.34 17.60 2.40
N ASN A 12 -10.51 16.96 1.24
CA ASN A 12 -10.17 15.57 1.03
C ASN A 12 -8.65 15.45 0.72
N ALA A 13 -8.09 16.44 0.00
CA ALA A 13 -6.69 16.49 -0.43
C ALA A 13 -5.63 16.35 0.68
N ILE A 14 -5.99 16.62 1.94
CA ILE A 14 -5.07 16.62 3.08
C ILE A 14 -4.84 15.23 3.70
N ASN A 15 -5.63 14.20 3.35
CA ASN A 15 -5.46 12.82 3.83
C ASN A 15 -5.21 11.78 2.71
N HIS A 16 -4.92 12.20 1.48
CA HIS A 16 -4.62 11.28 0.35
C HIS A 16 -3.16 10.88 0.22
N ARG A 17 -2.24 11.48 0.98
CA ARG A 17 -0.82 11.12 0.83
C ARG A 17 -0.61 9.71 1.36
N THR A 18 -0.14 8.83 0.48
CA THR A 18 0.38 7.52 0.86
C THR A 18 1.46 7.70 1.91
N ARG A 19 1.30 7.01 3.03
CA ARG A 19 2.22 7.01 4.15
C ARG A 19 2.98 5.69 4.17
N GLU A 20 4.30 5.77 4.22
CA GLU A 20 5.12 4.62 4.57
C GLU A 20 4.97 4.30 6.06
N LEU A 21 4.69 3.04 6.37
CA LEU A 21 4.54 2.54 7.72
C LEU A 21 5.78 1.77 8.17
N ALA A 22 6.37 1.00 7.28
CA ALA A 22 7.56 0.20 7.54
C ALA A 22 8.29 -0.13 6.23
N ILE A 23 9.60 -0.35 6.34
CA ILE A 23 10.46 -0.84 5.28
C ILE A 23 11.34 -1.95 5.86
N ARG A 24 11.61 -2.99 5.07
CA ARG A 24 12.69 -3.94 5.34
C ARG A 24 13.45 -4.25 4.06
N GLU A 25 14.73 -4.47 4.23
CA GLU A 25 15.62 -4.96 3.18
C GLU A 25 16.22 -6.29 3.66
N SER A 26 16.07 -7.36 2.87
CA SER A 26 16.64 -8.68 3.17
C SER A 26 16.92 -9.44 1.89
N ASP A 27 18.12 -10.01 1.76
CA ASP A 27 18.50 -10.92 0.66
C ASP A 27 18.29 -10.35 -0.76
N GLY A 28 18.37 -9.02 -0.91
CA GLY A 28 18.11 -8.32 -2.17
C GLY A 28 16.63 -8.07 -2.45
N LEU A 29 15.76 -8.28 -1.47
CA LEU A 29 14.37 -7.85 -1.49
C LEU A 29 14.20 -6.58 -0.65
N ASN A 30 13.63 -5.55 -1.26
CA ASN A 30 13.09 -4.39 -0.58
C ASN A 30 11.57 -4.53 -0.45
N VAL A 31 11.07 -4.57 0.78
CA VAL A 31 9.63 -4.68 1.07
C VAL A 31 9.17 -3.42 1.81
N VAL A 32 8.16 -2.75 1.26
CA VAL A 32 7.62 -1.50 1.79
C VAL A 32 6.14 -1.66 2.12
N LEU A 33 5.78 -1.33 3.36
CA LEU A 33 4.40 -1.26 3.82
C LEU A 33 3.89 0.18 3.70
N LEU A 34 2.84 0.36 2.91
CA LEU A 34 2.25 1.66 2.58
C LEU A 34 0.79 1.68 3.04
N TRP A 35 0.35 2.77 3.65
CA TRP A 35 -1.05 3.03 3.98
C TRP A 35 -1.56 4.27 3.24
N ARG A 36 -2.76 4.16 2.67
CA ARG A 36 -3.45 5.24 1.97
C ARG A 36 -4.71 5.61 2.77
N PRO A 37 -4.66 6.67 3.61
CA PRO A 37 -5.77 7.02 4.49
C PRO A 37 -7.03 7.40 3.70
N GLY A 38 -6.88 8.05 2.55
CA GLY A 38 -8.01 8.44 1.70
C GLY A 38 -8.75 7.27 1.03
N GLU A 39 -8.14 6.09 0.99
CA GLU A 39 -8.72 4.87 0.43
C GLU A 39 -8.97 3.79 1.50
N ASP A 40 -8.60 4.07 2.75
CA ASP A 40 -8.51 3.08 3.84
C ASP A 40 -7.82 1.77 3.42
N ALA A 41 -6.78 1.90 2.60
CA ALA A 41 -6.13 0.78 1.93
C ALA A 41 -4.69 0.62 2.40
N VAL A 42 -4.30 -0.62 2.70
CA VAL A 42 -2.91 -0.99 3.00
C VAL A 42 -2.33 -1.80 1.84
N THR A 43 -1.10 -1.47 1.50
CA THR A 43 -0.40 -2.02 0.35
C THR A 43 0.99 -2.47 0.78
N VAL A 44 1.37 -3.70 0.40
CA VAL A 44 2.75 -4.18 0.49
C VAL A 44 3.35 -4.13 -0.91
N THR A 45 4.48 -3.43 -1.07
CA THR A 45 5.26 -3.44 -2.31
C THR A 45 6.51 -4.25 -2.07
N VAL A 46 6.82 -5.17 -2.98
CA VAL A 46 8.05 -5.96 -2.96
C VAL A 46 8.82 -5.65 -4.23
N THR A 47 10.10 -5.32 -4.08
CA THR A 47 11.04 -5.15 -5.18
C THR A 47 12.20 -6.11 -4.96
N ASP A 48 12.46 -6.98 -5.92
CA ASP A 48 13.67 -7.77 -6.00
C ASP A 48 14.74 -6.95 -6.74
N GLU A 49 15.73 -6.47 -6.01
CA GLU A 49 16.80 -5.62 -6.54
C GLU A 49 17.80 -6.39 -7.40
N ARG A 50 17.80 -7.73 -7.32
CA ARG A 50 18.73 -8.59 -8.08
C ARG A 50 18.21 -8.81 -9.49
N THR A 51 16.90 -8.95 -9.63
CA THR A 51 16.21 -9.21 -10.91
C THR A 51 15.56 -7.95 -11.49
N GLY A 52 15.29 -6.94 -10.65
CA GLY A 52 14.51 -5.75 -10.98
C GLY A 52 12.99 -6.00 -10.99
N GLU A 53 12.55 -7.21 -10.65
CA GLU A 53 11.12 -7.52 -10.58
C GLU A 53 10.47 -6.87 -9.36
N HIS A 54 9.20 -6.50 -9.49
CA HIS A 54 8.43 -5.98 -8.38
C HIS A 54 6.96 -6.34 -8.52
N PHE A 55 6.30 -6.45 -7.38
CA PHE A 55 4.85 -6.62 -7.33
C PHE A 55 4.26 -5.92 -6.12
N ARG A 56 2.92 -5.84 -6.12
CA ARG A 56 2.16 -5.13 -5.12
C ARG A 56 0.98 -5.96 -4.65
N LEU A 57 0.77 -5.99 -3.36
CA LEU A 57 -0.35 -6.64 -2.71
C LEU A 57 -1.22 -5.60 -2.03
N SER A 58 -2.52 -5.60 -2.32
CA SER A 58 -3.49 -4.85 -1.51
C SER A 58 -4.04 -5.80 -0.45
N VAL A 59 -3.92 -5.42 0.81
CA VAL A 59 -4.25 -6.29 1.95
C VAL A 59 -5.09 -5.53 2.96
N GLU A 60 -5.94 -6.27 3.67
CA GLU A 60 -6.68 -5.75 4.82
C GLU A 60 -5.70 -5.31 5.92
N GLY A 61 -6.09 -4.30 6.69
CA GLY A 61 -5.21 -3.69 7.70
C GLY A 61 -4.77 -4.65 8.80
N ASP A 62 -5.58 -5.64 9.14
CA ASP A 62 -5.28 -6.69 10.13
C ASP A 62 -4.26 -7.72 9.59
N ARG A 63 -4.19 -7.92 8.28
CA ARG A 63 -3.22 -8.81 7.61
C ARG A 63 -1.97 -8.09 7.11
N ALA A 64 -1.96 -6.76 7.16
CA ALA A 64 -0.90 -5.92 6.64
C ALA A 64 0.50 -6.32 7.13
N LEU A 65 0.64 -6.55 8.44
CA LEU A 65 1.93 -6.88 9.03
C LEU A 65 2.38 -8.31 8.66
N ASP A 66 1.43 -9.25 8.58
CA ASP A 66 1.73 -10.63 8.16
C ASP A 66 2.16 -10.68 6.69
N ALA A 67 1.45 -9.97 5.80
CA ALA A 67 1.83 -9.84 4.40
C ALA A 67 3.16 -9.09 4.20
N PHE A 68 3.48 -8.13 5.08
CA PHE A 68 4.80 -7.47 5.08
C PHE A 68 5.92 -8.46 5.43
N TYR A 69 5.68 -9.40 6.35
CA TYR A 69 6.68 -10.40 6.70
C TYR A 69 6.76 -11.56 5.68
N HIS A 70 5.63 -11.93 5.09
CA HIS A 70 5.49 -13.10 4.23
C HIS A 70 4.81 -12.77 2.88
N PRO A 71 5.35 -11.83 2.08
CA PRO A 71 4.64 -11.32 0.91
C PRO A 71 4.38 -12.41 -0.15
N PHE A 72 5.27 -13.38 -0.31
CA PHE A 72 5.08 -14.46 -1.28
C PHE A 72 3.94 -15.43 -0.91
N ALA A 73 3.50 -15.49 0.36
CA ALA A 73 2.33 -16.28 0.75
C ALA A 73 1.01 -15.62 0.29
N TYR A 74 1.03 -14.31 0.05
CA TYR A 74 -0.13 -13.51 -0.37
C TYR A 74 -0.16 -13.22 -1.88
N ALA A 75 0.90 -13.59 -2.60
CA ALA A 75 1.03 -13.41 -4.04
C ALA A 75 0.52 -14.62 -4.85
N ALA A 76 0.06 -15.69 -4.17
CA ALA A 76 -0.37 -16.96 -4.76
C ALA A 76 -1.82 -16.95 -5.26
#